data_AF-A0A3D4EJQ8-F1
#
_entry.id   AF-A0A3D4EJQ8-F1
#
_cell.length_a   1.000
_cell.length_b   1.000
_cell.length_c   1.000
_cell.angle_alpha   90.00
_cell.angle_beta   90.00
_cell.angle_gamma   90.00
#
_symmetry.space_group_name_H-M   'P 1'
#
loop_
_entity.id
_entity.type
_entity.pdbx_description
1 polymer ?
#
loop_
_entity_poly.entity_id
_entity_poly.type
_entity_poly.pdbx_seq_one_letter_code
_entity_poly.pdbx_strand_id
1 'polypeptide(L)'
;MKEHSGYPGIESYGVIGNCQSCALIQREGSIDFMSFPEYDSHSVFAALLDQRKGGSFNTPLQAPYAKCFQEYILDTSVLTTRFLSDDYNVEFTDFMPIQADGSAEVNQLVRKISLIRGNLDFDLILEVLINYGKLTTHVEVIDEYTLIFKNQEHADALKVRATLPITAQGSIKKSFALSEGQDAYFIIESADAPALDHTIEEEIACLENKLHATLKFWHQWIKTCNYHGDF
;
A
#
# COMPACT_ATOMS: atom_id res chain seq x y z
N MET A 1 2.85 -25.02 -13.41
CA MET A 1 2.34 -25.40 -12.08
C MET A 1 0.83 -25.17 -12.14
N LYS A 2 0.00 -26.16 -11.83
CA LYS A 2 -1.45 -26.06 -12.03
C LYS A 2 -2.03 -25.17 -10.92
N GLU A 3 -2.53 -23.99 -11.26
CA GLU A 3 -3.42 -23.22 -10.40
C GLU A 3 -4.63 -24.11 -10.07
N HIS A 4 -4.82 -24.45 -8.80
CA HIS A 4 -5.89 -25.34 -8.34
C HIS A 4 -6.92 -24.66 -7.44
N SER A 5 -6.82 -23.35 -7.30
CA SER A 5 -7.86 -22.48 -6.78
C SER A 5 -7.70 -21.16 -7.55
N GLY A 6 -8.75 -20.36 -7.72
CA GLY A 6 -8.62 -19.04 -8.36
C GLY A 6 -7.77 -18.03 -7.56
N TYR A 7 -6.96 -18.50 -6.61
CA TYR A 7 -6.10 -17.72 -5.73
C TYR A 7 -4.64 -17.81 -6.19
N PRO A 8 -3.89 -16.71 -6.15
CA PRO A 8 -2.44 -16.75 -6.32
C PRO A 8 -1.80 -17.67 -5.26
N GLY A 9 -0.74 -18.37 -5.64
CA GLY A 9 0.06 -19.12 -4.67
C GLY A 9 0.68 -18.18 -3.64
N ILE A 10 0.90 -18.66 -2.41
CA ILE A 10 1.47 -17.83 -1.32
C ILE A 10 2.86 -17.28 -1.69
N GLU A 11 3.59 -17.99 -2.54
CA GLU A 11 4.89 -17.59 -3.10
C GLU A 11 4.81 -16.35 -4.01
N SER A 12 3.59 -15.94 -4.41
CA SER A 12 3.35 -14.75 -5.22
C SER A 12 3.14 -13.49 -4.39
N TYR A 13 3.30 -13.57 -3.07
CA TYR A 13 3.12 -12.45 -2.15
C TYR A 13 4.45 -12.00 -1.54
N GLY A 14 4.68 -10.69 -1.51
CA GLY A 14 5.67 -10.04 -0.66
C GLY A 14 5.04 -9.61 0.67
N VAL A 15 5.82 -9.63 1.74
CA VAL A 15 5.43 -9.16 3.07
C VAL A 15 6.20 -7.90 3.44
N ILE A 16 5.47 -6.85 3.81
CA ILE A 16 6.05 -5.64 4.38
C ILE A 16 5.56 -5.46 5.81
N GLY A 17 6.34 -4.79 6.66
CA GLY A 17 5.93 -4.46 8.02
C GLY A 17 6.82 -3.42 8.66
N ASN A 18 6.43 -2.94 9.84
CA ASN A 18 7.15 -1.92 10.64
C ASN A 18 7.21 -2.28 12.13
N CYS A 19 7.20 -3.57 12.45
CA CYS A 19 7.13 -4.11 13.83
C CYS A 19 5.83 -3.79 14.59
N GLN A 20 4.89 -3.05 14.01
CA GLN A 20 3.56 -2.80 14.59
C GLN A 20 2.47 -3.56 13.84
N SER A 21 2.57 -3.63 12.51
CA SER A 21 1.74 -4.50 11.67
C SER A 21 2.50 -4.98 10.42
N CYS A 22 1.83 -5.78 9.60
CA CYS A 22 2.28 -6.22 8.29
C CYS A 22 1.16 -6.24 7.24
N ALA A 23 1.56 -6.20 5.98
CA ALA A 23 0.69 -6.37 4.83
C ALA A 23 1.27 -7.39 3.84
N LEU A 24 0.39 -8.10 3.15
CA LEU A 24 0.74 -9.01 2.06
C LEU A 24 0.34 -8.40 0.73
N ILE A 25 1.34 -8.27 -0.15
CA ILE A 25 1.22 -7.61 -1.45
C ILE A 25 1.43 -8.66 -2.53
N GLN A 26 0.40 -8.89 -3.32
CA GLN A 26 0.46 -9.77 -4.49
C GLN A 26 1.48 -9.24 -5.50
N ARG A 27 2.06 -10.13 -6.31
CA ARG A 27 2.98 -9.82 -7.41
C ARG A 27 2.45 -8.80 -8.41
N GLU A 28 1.14 -8.71 -8.59
CA GLU A 28 0.48 -7.73 -9.46
C GLU A 28 0.13 -6.42 -8.73
N GLY A 29 0.59 -6.25 -7.49
CA GLY A 29 0.44 -5.02 -6.72
C GLY A 29 -0.84 -4.96 -5.90
N SER A 30 -1.69 -5.98 -5.84
CA SER A 30 -2.85 -5.94 -4.92
C SER A 30 -2.41 -6.11 -3.47
N ILE A 31 -2.88 -5.26 -2.56
CA ILE A 31 -2.73 -5.46 -1.11
C ILE A 31 -3.93 -6.27 -0.63
N ASP A 32 -3.72 -7.58 -0.50
CA ASP A 32 -4.80 -8.55 -0.27
C ASP A 32 -5.00 -8.88 1.20
N PHE A 33 -4.01 -8.61 2.05
CA PHE A 33 -4.13 -8.86 3.48
C PHE A 33 -3.41 -7.77 4.26
N MET A 34 -4.09 -7.23 5.27
CA MET A 34 -3.50 -6.33 6.26
C MET A 34 -4.37 -6.32 7.51
N SER A 35 -3.78 -6.57 8.67
CA SER A 35 -4.36 -6.21 9.96
C SER A 35 -3.96 -4.78 10.28
N PHE A 36 -4.86 -3.97 10.83
CA PHE A 36 -4.52 -2.57 11.08
C PHE A 36 -5.35 -1.99 12.23
N PRO A 37 -4.76 -1.16 13.12
CA PRO A 37 -3.37 -0.67 13.09
C PRO A 37 -2.33 -1.69 13.54
N GLU A 38 -2.67 -2.63 14.41
CA GLU A 38 -1.71 -3.56 15.03
C GLU A 38 -1.89 -5.00 14.53
N TYR A 39 -0.91 -5.87 14.77
CA TYR A 39 -0.97 -7.29 14.36
C TYR A 39 -2.22 -8.04 14.86
N ASP A 40 -2.69 -7.74 16.07
CA ASP A 40 -3.86 -8.35 16.69
C ASP A 40 -5.17 -7.60 16.40
N SER A 41 -5.09 -6.51 15.64
CA SER A 41 -6.26 -5.79 15.16
C SER A 41 -7.01 -6.59 14.09
N HIS A 42 -8.27 -6.20 13.87
CA HIS A 42 -9.06 -6.77 12.80
C HIS A 42 -8.42 -6.53 11.42
N SER A 43 -8.57 -7.50 10.51
CA SER A 43 -8.12 -7.34 9.14
C SER A 43 -8.94 -6.26 8.43
N VAL A 44 -8.26 -5.29 7.81
CA VAL A 44 -8.87 -4.30 6.91
C VAL A 44 -8.92 -4.78 5.45
N PHE A 45 -8.05 -5.73 5.11
CA PHE A 45 -8.05 -6.49 3.86
C PHE A 45 -7.84 -7.98 4.18
N ALA A 46 -8.53 -8.84 3.43
CA ALA A 46 -8.55 -10.30 3.60
C ALA A 46 -8.88 -11.03 2.29
N ALA A 47 -8.62 -10.42 1.12
CA ALA A 47 -8.80 -11.05 -0.20
C ALA A 47 -7.99 -12.35 -0.35
N LEU A 48 -6.88 -12.50 0.39
CA LEU A 48 -6.14 -13.76 0.48
C LEU A 48 -7.00 -14.93 0.97
N LEU A 49 -7.99 -14.65 1.84
CA LEU A 49 -8.89 -15.65 2.42
C LEU A 49 -10.20 -15.79 1.64
N ASP A 50 -10.73 -14.69 1.11
CA ASP A 50 -11.90 -14.66 0.22
C ASP A 50 -11.80 -13.51 -0.78
N GLN A 51 -11.46 -13.79 -2.04
CA GLN A 51 -11.31 -12.75 -3.07
C GLN A 51 -12.56 -11.92 -3.35
N ARG A 52 -13.76 -12.43 -3.03
CA ARG A 52 -15.02 -11.73 -3.34
C ARG A 52 -15.51 -10.86 -2.21
N LYS A 53 -15.12 -11.19 -0.98
CA LYS A 53 -15.65 -10.55 0.23
C LYS A 53 -14.57 -9.97 1.12
N GLY A 54 -13.31 -10.33 0.88
CA GLY A 54 -12.17 -10.01 1.72
C GLY A 54 -11.60 -8.63 1.49
N GLY A 55 -11.98 -7.94 0.41
CA GLY A 55 -11.54 -6.58 0.16
C GLY A 55 -10.04 -6.46 -0.06
N SER A 56 -9.64 -5.42 -0.78
CA SER A 56 -8.26 -5.18 -1.16
C SER A 56 -8.04 -3.70 -1.46
N PHE A 57 -6.78 -3.29 -1.44
CA PHE A 57 -6.36 -2.06 -2.10
C PHE A 57 -5.54 -2.42 -3.35
N ASN A 58 -6.04 -2.03 -4.52
CA ASN A 58 -5.40 -2.36 -5.79
C ASN A 58 -5.43 -1.15 -6.73
N THR A 59 -4.38 -1.06 -7.56
CA THR A 59 -4.23 -0.05 -8.60
C THR A 59 -3.89 -0.72 -9.95
N PRO A 60 -4.82 -1.47 -10.56
CA PRO A 60 -4.57 -2.19 -11.80
C PRO A 60 -4.16 -1.26 -12.95
N LEU A 61 -3.21 -1.70 -13.77
CA LEU A 61 -2.81 -0.99 -14.99
C LEU A 61 -3.89 -1.22 -16.07
N GLN A 62 -4.31 -0.15 -16.76
CA GLN A 62 -5.29 -0.26 -17.87
C GLN A 62 -4.65 -0.68 -19.21
N ALA A 63 -3.35 -0.95 -19.22
CA ALA A 63 -2.60 -1.44 -20.38
C ALA A 63 -1.86 -2.75 -20.06
N PRO A 64 -1.65 -3.63 -21.04
CA PRO A 64 -0.92 -4.88 -20.84
C PRO A 64 0.58 -4.64 -20.66
N TYR A 65 1.21 -5.46 -19.83
CA TYR A 65 2.67 -5.51 -19.65
C TYR A 65 3.23 -6.85 -20.12
N ALA A 66 4.50 -6.85 -20.55
CA ALA A 66 5.20 -8.05 -20.97
C ALA A 66 5.86 -8.78 -19.79
N LYS A 67 6.30 -8.04 -18.77
CA LYS A 67 7.01 -8.60 -17.62
C LYS A 67 6.60 -7.89 -16.33
N CYS A 68 6.52 -8.67 -15.24
CA CYS A 68 6.33 -8.18 -13.87
C CYS A 68 7.40 -8.79 -12.96
N PHE A 69 8.09 -7.94 -12.20
CA PHE A 69 9.12 -8.33 -11.24
C PHE A 69 8.78 -7.73 -9.89
N GLN A 70 8.88 -8.54 -8.84
CA GLN A 70 8.74 -8.08 -7.48
C GLN A 70 10.01 -8.44 -6.71
N GLU A 71 10.59 -7.47 -6.01
CA GLU A 71 11.83 -7.63 -5.26
C GLU A 71 11.87 -6.69 -4.05
N TYR A 72 12.56 -7.11 -3.00
CA TYR A 72 12.88 -6.23 -1.88
C TYR A 72 14.07 -5.34 -2.23
N ILE A 73 14.04 -4.09 -1.79
CA ILE A 73 15.19 -3.19 -1.93
C ILE A 73 16.29 -3.66 -0.96
N LEU A 74 17.38 -4.22 -1.49
CA LEU A 74 18.65 -4.44 -0.78
C LEU A 74 18.51 -4.95 0.67
N ASP A 75 17.89 -6.12 0.88
CA ASP A 75 17.70 -6.74 2.20
C ASP A 75 16.85 -5.93 3.21
N THR A 76 15.87 -5.18 2.71
CA THR A 76 14.91 -4.42 3.55
C THR A 76 13.49 -4.96 3.45
N SER A 77 12.60 -4.56 4.36
CA SER A 77 11.15 -4.81 4.25
C SER A 77 10.44 -3.76 3.38
N VAL A 78 11.16 -3.18 2.40
CA VAL A 78 10.60 -2.29 1.37
C VAL A 78 10.50 -3.07 0.07
N LEU A 79 9.28 -3.19 -0.45
CA LEU A 79 8.98 -4.02 -1.62
C LEU A 79 8.82 -3.14 -2.86
N THR A 80 9.45 -3.54 -3.96
CA THR A 80 9.24 -2.92 -5.27
C THR A 80 8.58 -3.91 -6.22
N THR A 81 7.61 -3.43 -7.00
CA THR A 81 6.97 -4.19 -8.07
C THR A 81 7.07 -3.39 -9.37
N ARG A 82 7.78 -3.92 -10.37
CA ARG A 82 7.99 -3.25 -11.67
C ARG A 82 7.23 -3.94 -12.78
N PHE A 83 6.51 -3.13 -13.56
CA PHE A 83 5.79 -3.56 -14.76
C PHE A 83 6.46 -2.96 -15.99
N LEU A 84 6.88 -3.84 -16.92
CA LEU A 84 7.60 -3.44 -18.13
C LEU A 84 6.79 -3.77 -19.39
N SER A 85 6.69 -2.79 -20.27
CA SER A 85 6.23 -2.95 -21.66
C SER A 85 7.16 -2.16 -22.60
N ASP A 86 6.90 -2.25 -23.91
CA ASP A 86 7.62 -1.45 -24.90
C ASP A 86 7.26 0.04 -24.83
N ASP A 87 6.08 0.38 -24.30
CA ASP A 87 5.56 1.75 -24.24
C ASP A 87 5.79 2.42 -22.89
N TYR A 88 5.85 1.66 -21.79
CA TYR A 88 5.99 2.20 -20.45
C TYR A 88 6.87 1.36 -19.51
N ASN A 89 7.27 2.00 -18.41
CA ASN A 89 7.90 1.37 -17.25
C ASN A 89 7.33 2.03 -15.99
N VAL A 90 6.69 1.26 -15.11
CA VAL A 90 6.15 1.75 -13.84
C VAL A 90 6.65 0.88 -12.69
N GLU A 91 7.00 1.54 -11.59
CA GLU A 91 7.43 0.91 -10.35
C GLU A 91 6.48 1.28 -9.22
N PHE A 92 5.98 0.27 -8.50
CA PHE A 92 5.31 0.45 -7.23
C PHE A 92 6.33 0.19 -6.12
N THR A 93 6.40 1.07 -5.13
CA THR A 93 7.23 0.92 -3.94
C THR A 93 6.32 0.94 -2.72
N ASP A 94 6.20 -0.21 -2.08
CA ASP A 94 5.34 -0.44 -0.92
C ASP A 94 6.18 -0.59 0.35
N PHE A 95 5.84 0.14 1.40
CA PHE A 95 6.53 0.07 2.68
C PHE A 95 5.64 0.52 3.84
N MET A 96 5.95 0.05 5.04
CA MET A 96 5.41 0.59 6.28
C MET A 96 6.50 1.41 6.98
N PRO A 97 6.33 2.73 7.17
CA PRO A 97 7.36 3.58 7.74
C PRO A 97 7.79 3.16 9.14
N ILE A 98 9.09 3.28 9.37
CA ILE A 98 9.74 3.15 10.68
C ILE A 98 10.88 4.17 10.79
N GLN A 99 11.03 4.77 11.97
CA GLN A 99 12.13 5.70 12.22
C GLN A 99 13.47 4.97 12.20
N ALA A 100 14.52 5.67 11.74
CA ALA A 100 15.85 5.08 11.58
C ALA A 100 16.45 4.58 12.91
N ASP A 101 16.05 5.16 14.04
CA ASP A 101 16.47 4.76 15.39
C ASP A 101 15.52 3.76 16.06
N GLY A 102 14.45 3.35 15.37
CA GLY A 102 13.42 2.45 15.89
C GLY A 102 12.41 3.11 16.85
N SER A 103 12.43 4.44 16.98
CA SER A 103 11.42 5.16 17.76
C SER A 103 10.02 5.09 17.12
N ALA A 104 8.99 5.43 17.90
CA ALA A 104 7.61 5.38 17.45
C ALA A 104 7.37 6.32 16.25
N GLU A 105 6.72 5.78 15.23
CA GLU A 105 6.24 6.49 14.04
C GLU A 105 4.73 6.30 13.94
N VAL A 106 4.04 7.21 13.25
CA VAL A 106 2.66 7.00 12.85
C VAL A 106 2.60 5.73 12.02
N ASN A 107 1.86 4.75 12.52
CA ASN A 107 1.70 3.50 11.80
C ASN A 107 0.90 3.76 10.53
N GLN A 108 1.51 3.46 9.39
CA GLN A 108 0.91 3.67 8.09
C GLN A 108 1.48 2.69 7.09
N LEU A 109 0.72 2.40 6.04
CA LEU A 109 1.20 1.76 4.82
C LEU A 109 1.29 2.85 3.76
N VAL A 110 2.42 2.90 3.06
CA VAL A 110 2.65 3.83 1.96
C VAL A 110 2.92 3.03 0.69
N ARG A 111 2.14 3.32 -0.34
CA ARG A 111 2.40 2.93 -1.73
C ARG A 111 2.83 4.16 -2.51
N LYS A 112 4.03 4.12 -3.08
CA LYS A 112 4.47 5.05 -4.12
C LYS A 112 4.33 4.37 -5.49
N ILE A 113 3.78 5.07 -6.48
CA ILE A 113 3.71 4.63 -7.88
C ILE A 113 4.49 5.64 -8.71
N SER A 114 5.59 5.20 -9.32
CA SER A 114 6.47 6.04 -10.13
C SER A 114 6.39 5.62 -11.59
N LEU A 115 5.88 6.49 -12.47
CA LEU A 115 5.88 6.22 -13.90
C LEU A 115 7.19 6.68 -14.52
N ILE A 116 8.14 5.75 -14.67
CA ILE A 116 9.51 6.02 -15.11
C ILE A 116 9.57 6.38 -16.59
N ARG A 117 8.74 5.75 -17.43
CA ARG A 117 8.66 6.00 -18.88
C ARG A 117 7.23 5.87 -19.37
N GLY A 118 6.84 6.71 -20.32
CA GLY A 118 5.57 6.61 -21.04
C GLY A 118 4.40 7.34 -20.35
N ASN A 119 3.17 6.95 -20.69
CA ASN A 119 1.95 7.46 -20.09
C ASN A 119 1.04 6.27 -19.80
N LEU A 120 0.38 6.26 -18.63
CA LEU A 120 -0.38 5.09 -18.21
C LEU A 120 -1.60 5.49 -17.38
N ASP A 121 -2.73 4.88 -17.69
CA ASP A 121 -3.95 4.95 -16.90
C ASP A 121 -4.03 3.74 -15.95
N PHE A 122 -4.57 3.98 -14.76
CA PHE A 122 -4.72 3.02 -13.69
C PHE A 122 -6.17 3.02 -13.23
N ASP A 123 -6.70 1.84 -12.90
CA ASP A 123 -7.90 1.74 -12.08
C ASP A 123 -7.55 1.96 -10.61
N LEU A 124 -8.53 2.37 -9.80
CA LEU A 124 -8.43 2.49 -8.34
C LEU A 124 -9.53 1.64 -7.70
N ILE A 125 -9.10 0.58 -7.02
CA ILE A 125 -9.96 -0.33 -6.27
C ILE A 125 -9.61 -0.20 -4.79
N LEU A 126 -10.58 0.25 -4.00
CA LEU A 126 -10.43 0.45 -2.58
C LEU A 126 -11.62 -0.15 -1.84
N GLU A 127 -11.45 -1.42 -1.44
CA GLU A 127 -12.48 -2.22 -0.79
C GLU A 127 -12.06 -2.50 0.65
N VAL A 128 -12.29 -1.52 1.53
CA VAL A 128 -11.94 -1.62 2.95
C VAL A 128 -13.02 -2.38 3.71
N LEU A 129 -12.59 -3.30 4.57
CA LEU A 129 -13.47 -4.03 5.47
C LEU A 129 -13.15 -3.75 6.92
N ILE A 130 -14.10 -3.22 7.67
CA ILE A 130 -13.91 -3.07 9.11
C ILE A 130 -14.51 -4.28 9.84
N ASN A 131 -13.80 -4.80 10.84
CA ASN A 131 -14.24 -5.93 11.67
C ASN A 131 -14.52 -7.21 10.82
N TYR A 132 -13.56 -7.59 9.97
CA TYR A 132 -13.65 -8.76 9.06
C TYR A 132 -14.83 -8.73 8.08
N GLY A 133 -15.37 -7.55 7.78
CA GLY A 133 -16.53 -7.39 6.90
C GLY A 133 -17.85 -7.87 7.54
N LYS A 134 -17.90 -8.06 8.86
CA LYS A 134 -19.14 -8.42 9.58
C LYS A 134 -20.18 -7.30 9.55
N LEU A 135 -19.71 -6.05 9.50
CA LEU A 135 -20.53 -4.85 9.44
C LEU A 135 -20.29 -4.13 8.12
N THR A 136 -21.33 -3.45 7.64
CA THR A 136 -21.21 -2.56 6.49
C THR A 136 -20.21 -1.46 6.79
N THR A 137 -19.17 -1.37 5.96
CA THR A 137 -18.21 -0.27 5.99
C THR A 137 -18.78 0.89 5.18
N HIS A 138 -18.79 2.08 5.77
CA HIS A 138 -19.18 3.33 5.14
C HIS A 138 -17.94 4.14 4.82
N VAL A 139 -17.94 4.80 3.67
CA VAL A 139 -16.92 5.76 3.29
C VAL A 139 -17.45 7.18 3.45
N GLU A 140 -16.65 8.03 4.08
CA GLU A 140 -16.84 9.47 4.15
C GLU A 140 -15.77 10.16 3.31
N VAL A 141 -16.21 11.04 2.42
CA VAL A 141 -15.33 11.90 1.62
C VAL A 141 -15.05 13.16 2.43
N ILE A 142 -13.79 13.37 2.79
CA ILE A 142 -13.36 14.57 3.53
C ILE A 142 -13.04 15.69 2.55
N ASP A 143 -12.26 15.36 1.52
CA ASP A 143 -11.88 16.27 0.44
C ASP A 143 -11.51 15.47 -0.85
N GLU A 144 -10.86 16.13 -1.81
CA GLU A 144 -10.44 15.50 -3.07
C GLU A 144 -9.36 14.41 -2.90
N TYR A 145 -8.64 14.41 -1.78
CA TYR A 145 -7.44 13.61 -1.52
C TYR A 145 -7.61 12.62 -0.36
N THR A 146 -8.63 12.80 0.48
CA THR A 146 -8.79 12.09 1.75
C THR A 146 -10.16 11.40 1.88
N LEU A 147 -10.11 10.13 2.24
CA LEU A 147 -11.26 9.28 2.56
C LEU A 147 -11.14 8.75 4.00
N ILE A 148 -12.25 8.68 4.72
CA ILE A 148 -12.34 7.98 6.00
C ILE A 148 -13.32 6.82 5.87
N PHE A 149 -12.88 5.63 6.27
CA PHE A 149 -13.69 4.43 6.35
C PHE A 149 -14.07 4.18 7.80
N LYS A 150 -15.36 3.96 8.04
CA LYS A 150 -15.93 3.75 9.37
C LYS A 150 -17.09 2.77 9.34
N ASN A 151 -17.42 2.19 10.49
CA ASN A 151 -18.65 1.42 10.65
C ASN A 151 -19.36 1.82 11.96
N GLN A 152 -20.45 1.15 12.29
CA GLN A 152 -21.27 1.48 13.47
C GLN A 152 -20.54 1.28 14.81
N GLU A 153 -19.52 0.42 14.86
CA GLU A 153 -18.76 0.08 16.07
C GLU A 153 -17.39 0.79 16.13
N HIS A 154 -16.89 1.25 14.98
CA HIS A 154 -15.58 1.87 14.81
C HIS A 154 -15.75 3.16 14.00
N ALA A 155 -15.92 4.27 14.73
CA ALA A 155 -16.14 5.60 14.14
C ALA A 155 -14.92 6.11 13.36
N ASP A 156 -13.71 5.66 13.73
CA ASP A 156 -12.43 6.12 13.19
C ASP A 156 -11.54 4.91 12.83
N ALA A 157 -11.96 4.07 11.87
CA ALA A 157 -11.27 2.81 11.60
C ALA A 157 -10.05 2.95 10.68
N LEU A 158 -10.17 3.66 9.57
CA LEU A 158 -9.10 3.75 8.57
C LEU A 158 -9.20 5.03 7.75
N LYS A 159 -8.08 5.71 7.56
CA LYS A 159 -7.96 6.90 6.71
C LYS A 159 -7.08 6.57 5.51
N VAL A 160 -7.54 6.95 4.32
CA VAL A 160 -6.79 6.80 3.07
C VAL A 160 -6.56 8.19 2.49
N ARG A 161 -5.28 8.54 2.29
CA ARG A 161 -4.85 9.78 1.65
C ARG A 161 -4.13 9.49 0.34
N ALA A 162 -4.13 10.46 -0.56
CA ALA A 162 -3.35 10.39 -1.78
C ALA A 162 -2.77 11.75 -2.18
N THR A 163 -1.70 11.74 -2.99
CA THR A 163 -1.10 12.97 -3.55
C THR A 163 -1.73 13.42 -4.88
N LEU A 164 -2.76 12.70 -5.32
CA LEU A 164 -3.59 13.05 -6.46
C LEU A 164 -5.07 12.97 -6.07
N PRO A 165 -5.98 13.66 -6.79
CA PRO A 165 -7.40 13.58 -6.49
C PRO A 165 -7.92 12.15 -6.66
N ILE A 166 -8.43 11.57 -5.56
CA ILE A 166 -9.06 10.24 -5.48
C ILE A 166 -10.58 10.34 -5.31
N THR A 167 -11.13 11.56 -5.17
CA THR A 167 -12.57 11.80 -5.22
C THR A 167 -12.91 12.84 -6.28
N ALA A 168 -14.14 12.76 -6.79
CA ALA A 168 -14.71 13.75 -7.69
C ALA A 168 -16.21 13.84 -7.43
N GLN A 169 -16.74 15.05 -7.28
CA GLN A 169 -18.18 15.29 -7.05
C GLN A 169 -18.74 14.47 -5.86
N GLY A 170 -17.94 14.31 -4.80
CA GLY A 170 -18.33 13.57 -3.59
C GLY A 170 -18.36 12.04 -3.73
N SER A 171 -17.76 11.48 -4.78
CA SER A 171 -17.62 10.03 -4.97
C SER A 171 -16.16 9.63 -5.20
N ILE A 172 -15.80 8.40 -4.82
CA ILE A 172 -14.46 7.86 -5.09
C ILE A 172 -14.26 7.74 -6.60
N LYS A 173 -13.13 8.25 -7.11
CA LYS A 173 -12.71 8.07 -8.49
C LYS A 173 -12.32 6.62 -8.73
N LYS A 174 -12.67 6.10 -9.90
CA LYS A 174 -12.36 4.73 -10.29
C LYS A 174 -11.05 4.58 -11.05
N SER A 175 -10.44 5.70 -11.44
CA SER A 175 -9.20 5.70 -12.20
C SER A 175 -8.40 7.00 -12.05
N PHE A 176 -7.11 6.93 -12.35
CA PHE A 176 -6.19 8.05 -12.45
C PHE A 176 -5.14 7.78 -13.53
N ALA A 177 -4.43 8.82 -13.96
CA ALA A 177 -3.42 8.75 -15.00
C ALA A 177 -2.10 9.31 -14.49
N LEU A 178 -0.99 8.74 -14.94
CA LEU A 178 0.34 9.31 -14.75
C LEU A 178 1.03 9.50 -16.10
N SER A 179 1.85 10.54 -16.17
CA SER A 179 2.79 10.83 -17.26
C SER A 179 4.22 10.52 -16.82
N GLU A 180 5.12 10.40 -17.78
CA GLU A 180 6.53 10.12 -17.54
C GLU A 180 7.14 11.07 -16.49
N GLY A 181 7.81 10.50 -15.50
CA GLY A 181 8.44 11.20 -14.39
C GLY A 181 7.49 11.60 -13.26
N GLN A 182 6.21 11.26 -13.33
CA GLN A 182 5.25 11.56 -12.25
C GLN A 182 5.18 10.43 -11.22
N ASP A 183 5.02 10.85 -9.97
CA ASP A 183 4.80 9.97 -8.82
C ASP A 183 3.40 10.20 -8.23
N ALA A 184 2.79 9.11 -7.77
CA ALA A 184 1.58 9.14 -6.95
C ALA A 184 1.83 8.38 -5.65
N TYR A 185 1.31 8.90 -4.55
CA TYR A 185 1.35 8.23 -3.26
C TYR A 185 -0.06 7.92 -2.78
N PHE A 186 -0.23 6.74 -2.20
CA PHE A 186 -1.39 6.34 -1.43
C PHE A 186 -0.93 5.97 -0.04
N ILE A 187 -1.59 6.51 0.98
CA ILE A 187 -1.24 6.36 2.38
C ILE A 187 -2.46 5.80 3.09
N ILE A 188 -2.30 4.66 3.76
CA ILE A 188 -3.30 4.08 4.64
C ILE A 188 -2.81 4.22 6.07
N GLU A 189 -3.57 4.91 6.92
CA GLU A 189 -3.21 5.16 8.31
C GLU A 189 -4.45 5.13 9.21
N SER A 190 -4.25 5.26 10.52
CA SER A 190 -5.35 5.30 11.47
C SER A 190 -6.16 6.60 11.28
N ALA A 191 -7.47 6.54 11.46
CA ALA A 191 -8.32 7.72 11.25
C ALA A 191 -8.15 8.80 12.33
N ASP A 192 -7.64 8.43 13.50
CA ASP A 192 -7.23 9.38 14.55
C ASP A 192 -5.88 10.07 14.28
N ALA A 193 -5.15 9.66 13.22
CA ALA A 193 -3.91 10.32 12.85
C ALA A 193 -4.19 11.81 12.55
N PRO A 194 -3.39 12.73 13.12
CA PRO A 194 -3.69 14.15 13.08
C PRO A 194 -3.83 14.65 11.64
N ALA A 195 -4.73 15.62 11.44
CA ALA A 195 -4.77 16.34 10.19
C ALA A 195 -3.41 17.02 9.97
N LEU A 196 -2.85 16.84 8.79
CA LEU A 196 -1.59 17.46 8.41
C LEU A 196 -1.91 18.76 7.69
N ASP A 197 -1.39 19.88 8.22
CA ASP A 197 -1.48 21.20 7.61
C ASP A 197 -0.25 21.44 6.74
N HIS A 198 -0.19 20.72 5.62
CA HIS A 198 0.92 20.82 4.68
C HIS A 198 0.44 20.69 3.22
N THR A 199 1.24 21.20 2.31
CA THR A 199 1.05 21.05 0.86
C THR A 199 1.33 19.62 0.42
N ILE A 200 0.85 19.25 -0.79
CA ILE A 200 1.15 17.94 -1.38
C ILE A 200 2.65 17.76 -1.60
N GLU A 201 3.37 18.83 -1.99
CA GLU A 201 4.81 18.81 -2.18
C GLU A 201 5.56 18.53 -0.86
N GLU A 202 5.12 19.13 0.24
CA GLU A 202 5.67 18.88 1.58
C GLU A 202 5.38 17.46 2.06
N GLU A 203 4.20 16.92 1.76
CA GLU A 203 3.87 15.52 2.06
C GLU A 203 4.74 14.55 1.27
N ILE A 204 4.93 14.78 -0.03
CA ILE A 204 5.84 13.96 -0.86
C ILE A 204 7.25 13.97 -0.27
N ALA A 205 7.78 15.15 0.09
CA ALA A 205 9.09 15.25 0.71
C ALA A 205 9.17 14.51 2.07
N CYS A 206 8.09 14.56 2.87
CA CYS A 206 7.98 13.82 4.12
C CYS A 206 8.02 12.30 3.88
N LEU A 207 7.24 11.79 2.92
CA LEU A 207 7.17 10.37 2.58
C LEU A 207 8.50 9.83 2.03
N GLU A 208 9.22 10.61 1.23
CA GLU A 208 10.57 10.27 0.78
C GLU A 208 11.57 10.19 1.95
N ASN A 209 11.49 11.10 2.91
CA ASN A 209 12.30 11.03 4.12
C ASN A 209 11.95 9.77 4.95
N LYS A 210 10.67 9.41 5.05
CA LYS A 210 10.20 8.19 5.72
C LYS A 210 10.71 6.93 5.02
N LEU A 211 10.72 6.90 3.68
CA LEU A 211 11.30 5.80 2.89
C LEU A 211 12.80 5.64 3.21
N HIS A 212 13.57 6.73 3.17
CA HIS A 212 15.00 6.69 3.51
C HIS A 212 15.26 6.23 4.95
N ALA A 213 14.46 6.69 5.92
CA ALA A 213 14.56 6.26 7.31
C ALA A 213 14.27 4.76 7.46
N THR A 214 13.24 4.28 6.76
CA THR A 214 12.82 2.87 6.75
C THR A 214 13.92 1.97 6.18
N LEU A 215 14.50 2.33 5.04
CA LEU A 215 15.63 1.61 4.45
C LEU A 215 16.81 1.54 5.44
N LYS A 216 17.15 2.67 6.06
CA LYS A 216 18.24 2.75 7.03
C LYS A 216 17.99 1.87 8.26
N PHE A 217 16.77 1.84 8.79
CA PHE A 217 16.40 0.99 9.90
C PHE A 217 16.65 -0.48 9.57
N TRP A 218 16.12 -0.97 8.43
CA TRP A 218 16.27 -2.37 8.04
C TRP A 218 17.72 -2.76 7.78
N HIS A 219 18.50 -1.90 7.13
CA HIS A 219 19.94 -2.12 6.95
C HIS A 219 20.72 -2.17 8.25
N GLN A 220 20.30 -1.43 9.28
CA GLN A 220 20.90 -1.52 10.60
C GLN A 220 20.46 -2.79 11.33
N TRP A 221 19.18 -3.13 11.24
CA TRP A 221 18.61 -4.33 11.85
C TRP A 221 19.24 -5.61 11.30
N ILE A 222 19.36 -5.77 9.98
CA ILE A 222 19.91 -6.99 9.36
C ILE A 222 21.38 -7.22 9.75
N LYS A 223 22.15 -6.15 10.01
CA LYS A 223 23.54 -6.25 10.51
C LYS A 223 23.63 -6.83 11.92
N THR A 224 22.52 -6.86 12.66
CA THR A 224 22.43 -7.50 13.98
C THR A 224 22.08 -8.98 13.90
N CYS A 225 21.64 -9.46 12.73
CA CYS A 225 21.29 -10.86 12.51
C CYS A 225 22.55 -11.72 12.40
N ASN A 226 22.68 -12.71 13.29
CA ASN A 226 23.80 -13.66 13.30
C ASN A 226 23.39 -15.02 12.69
N TYR A 227 22.37 -15.05 11.83
CA TYR A 227 21.92 -16.29 11.19
C TYR A 227 22.85 -16.67 10.04
N HIS A 228 23.38 -17.89 10.08
CA HIS A 228 24.31 -18.44 9.09
C HIS A 228 23.80 -19.77 8.49
N GLY A 229 22.48 -20.00 8.52
CA GLY A 229 21.89 -21.21 7.94
C GLY A 229 21.74 -21.12 6.42
N ASP A 230 21.52 -22.28 5.79
CA ASP A 230 21.25 -22.38 4.36
C ASP A 230 19.82 -21.92 4.04
N PHE A 231 19.65 -21.17 2.94
CA PHE A 231 18.36 -20.70 2.41
C PHE A 231 17.64 -21.79 1.58
#